data_AF-A0A382TMM7-F1
#
_entry.id   AF-A0A382TMM7-F1
#
_cell.length_a   1.000
_cell.length_b   1.000
_cell.length_c   1.000
_cell.angle_alpha   90.00
_cell.angle_beta   90.00
_cell.angle_gamma   90.00
#
_symmetry.space_group_name_H-M   'P 1'
#
loop_
_entity.id
_entity.type
_entity.pdbx_description
1 polymer ?
#
loop_
_entity_poly.entity_id
_entity_poly.type
_entity_poly.pdbx_seq_one_letter_code
_entity_poly.pdbx_strand_id
1 'polypeptide(L)'
;MVQSAVDLQRRAEAIAVPLPPLLIAAQRIAASVLQGVHGRRQPGSGETFWQFRGYQSTDSVSLIDWRQSAKSQRVYVREQEWEASQSVWLWCDQSP
;
A
#
# COMPACT_ATOMS: atom_id res chain seq x y z
N MET A 1 12.50 40.80 -11.87
CA MET A 1 12.54 40.63 -10.40
C MET A 1 12.60 39.14 -10.11
N VAL A 2 13.72 38.67 -9.56
CA VAL A 2 13.85 37.27 -9.11
C VAL A 2 13.11 37.16 -7.78
N GLN A 3 12.06 36.36 -7.70
CA GLN A 3 11.38 36.10 -6.42
C GLN A 3 12.33 35.29 -5.53
N SER A 4 12.49 35.71 -4.28
CA SER A 4 13.29 34.94 -3.32
C SER A 4 12.58 33.61 -3.01
N ALA A 5 13.34 32.57 -2.71
CA ALA A 5 12.78 31.26 -2.37
C ALA A 5 11.78 31.35 -1.20
N VAL A 6 12.04 32.26 -0.25
CA VAL A 6 11.18 32.51 0.91
C VAL A 6 9.86 33.14 0.50
N ASP A 7 9.88 34.09 -0.45
CA ASP A 7 8.65 34.72 -0.95
C ASP A 7 7.79 33.74 -1.76
N LEU A 8 8.42 32.84 -2.52
CA LEU A 8 7.73 31.77 -3.23
C LEU A 8 7.06 30.78 -2.25
N GLN A 9 7.78 30.40 -1.20
CA GLN A 9 7.26 29.50 -0.15
C GLN A 9 6.05 30.11 0.56
N ARG A 10 6.13 31.38 1.02
CA ARG A 10 4.99 32.03 1.69
C ARG A 10 3.76 32.12 0.79
N ARG A 11 3.94 32.36 -0.51
CA ARG A 11 2.82 32.40 -1.47
C ARG A 11 2.21 31.02 -1.67
N ALA A 12 3.04 29.97 -1.76
CA ALA A 12 2.55 28.59 -1.84
C ALA A 12 1.76 28.19 -0.59
N GLU A 13 2.25 28.53 0.60
CA GLU A 13 1.55 28.29 1.86
C GLU A 13 0.19 29.01 1.90
N ALA A 14 0.13 30.29 1.51
CA ALA A 14 -1.11 31.04 1.46
C ALA A 14 -2.15 30.43 0.49
N ILE A 15 -1.71 29.89 -0.65
CA ILE A 15 -2.58 29.20 -1.62
C ILE A 15 -3.06 27.84 -1.07
N ALA A 16 -2.24 27.17 -0.25
CA ALA A 16 -2.56 25.87 0.31
C ALA A 16 -3.53 25.92 1.51
N VAL A 17 -3.56 27.02 2.28
CA VAL A 17 -4.45 27.22 3.45
C VAL A 17 -5.93 26.87 3.22
N PRO A 18 -6.58 27.31 2.12
CA PRO A 18 -8.00 27.01 1.90
C PRO A 18 -8.27 25.58 1.40
N LEU A 19 -7.24 24.82 1.03
CA LEU A 19 -7.43 23.44 0.58
C LEU A 19 -7.82 22.57 1.78
N PRO A 20 -8.82 21.69 1.64
CA PRO A 20 -9.12 20.73 2.70
C PRO A 20 -7.85 19.91 2.99
N PRO A 21 -7.55 19.62 4.26
CA PRO A 21 -6.40 18.79 4.57
C PRO A 21 -6.56 17.49 3.80
N LEU A 22 -5.53 17.11 3.04
CA LEU A 22 -5.47 15.84 2.32
C LEU A 22 -5.31 14.73 3.37
N LEU A 23 -6.36 14.47 4.15
CA LEU A 23 -6.41 13.48 5.22
C LEU A 23 -6.58 12.09 4.62
N ILE A 24 -5.57 11.66 3.87
CA ILE A 24 -5.48 10.30 3.33
C ILE A 24 -5.43 9.25 4.47
N ALA A 25 -5.07 9.65 5.69
CA ALA A 25 -4.85 8.75 6.83
C ALA A 25 -6.08 8.51 7.74
N ALA A 26 -6.92 9.51 8.02
CA ALA A 26 -7.86 9.43 9.15
C ALA A 26 -9.15 8.65 8.86
N GLN A 27 -9.76 8.83 7.68
CA GLN A 27 -10.98 8.09 7.32
C GLN A 27 -10.70 6.59 7.06
N ARG A 28 -9.49 6.25 6.63
CA ARG A 28 -9.08 4.87 6.36
C ARG A 28 -8.77 4.07 7.62
N ILE A 29 -8.18 4.68 8.66
CA ILE A 29 -8.01 4.02 9.97
C ILE A 29 -9.39 3.72 10.56
N ALA A 30 -10.32 4.66 10.52
CA ALA A 30 -11.68 4.41 10.97
C ALA A 30 -12.34 3.26 10.19
N ALA A 31 -12.22 3.22 8.85
CA ALA A 31 -12.78 2.15 8.04
C ALA A 31 -12.09 0.79 8.26
N SER A 32 -10.77 0.74 8.42
CA SER A 32 -10.00 -0.49 8.66
C SER A 32 -10.11 -1.01 10.10
N VAL A 33 -10.38 -0.14 11.07
CA VAL A 33 -10.64 -0.51 12.47
C VAL A 33 -12.12 -0.89 12.68
N LEU A 34 -13.07 -0.25 11.99
CA LEU A 34 -14.52 -0.58 12.07
C LEU A 34 -14.91 -1.80 11.20
N GLN A 35 -14.25 -2.02 10.06
CA GLN A 35 -14.44 -3.23 9.22
C GLN A 35 -13.51 -4.36 9.66
N GLY A 36 -13.68 -4.79 10.91
CA GLY A 36 -13.52 -6.20 11.23
C GLY A 36 -12.12 -6.67 11.58
N VAL A 37 -11.95 -6.86 12.88
CA VAL A 37 -11.18 -7.95 13.51
C VAL A 37 -11.69 -9.35 13.08
N HIS A 38 -12.57 -9.47 12.08
CA HIS A 38 -13.06 -10.74 11.54
C HIS A 38 -13.34 -10.65 10.02
N GLY A 39 -12.64 -11.48 9.23
CA GLY A 39 -13.30 -12.21 8.15
C GLY A 39 -13.06 -11.81 6.69
N ARG A 40 -11.81 -11.56 6.24
CA ARG A 40 -11.48 -11.85 4.83
C ARG A 40 -10.02 -12.26 4.67
N ARG A 41 -9.78 -13.57 4.60
CA ARG A 41 -8.51 -14.16 4.15
C ARG A 41 -8.43 -14.01 2.63
N GLN A 42 -7.79 -12.95 2.14
CA GLN A 42 -7.45 -12.83 0.72
C GLN A 42 -5.93 -12.74 0.58
N PRO A 43 -5.29 -13.60 -0.23
CA PRO A 43 -3.87 -13.46 -0.56
C PRO A 43 -3.63 -12.18 -1.37
N GLY A 44 -2.50 -11.52 -1.13
CA GLY A 44 -2.20 -10.16 -1.59
C GLY A 44 -0.75 -9.96 -2.04
N SER A 45 -0.47 -8.84 -2.71
CA SER A 45 0.84 -8.46 -3.26
C SER A 45 1.69 -7.57 -2.34
N GLY A 46 1.56 -7.70 -1.01
CA GLY A 46 2.45 -6.96 -0.09
C GLY A 46 3.82 -7.61 -0.01
N GLU A 47 4.81 -6.92 0.55
CA GLU A 47 6.17 -7.49 0.65
C GLU A 47 6.38 -8.34 1.90
N THR A 48 5.48 -8.22 2.89
CA THR A 48 5.57 -8.90 4.19
C THR A 48 5.12 -10.34 4.12
N PHE A 49 5.87 -11.26 4.74
CA PHE A 49 5.50 -12.67 4.83
C PHE A 49 4.28 -12.89 5.74
N TRP A 50 3.26 -13.60 5.27
CA TRP A 50 2.11 -13.99 6.08
C TRP A 50 2.25 -15.43 6.60
N GLN A 51 2.23 -16.44 5.70
CA GLN A 51 2.34 -17.85 6.08
C GLN A 51 2.84 -18.72 4.93
N PHE A 52 3.24 -19.95 5.28
CA PHE A 52 3.33 -21.03 4.31
C PHE A 52 2.00 -21.78 4.24
N ARG A 53 1.51 -22.01 3.02
CA ARG A 53 0.36 -22.86 2.75
C ARG A 53 0.77 -24.04 1.85
N GLY A 54 0.10 -25.18 2.00
CA GLY A 54 0.26 -26.28 1.05
C GLY A 54 -0.15 -25.86 -0.35
N TYR A 55 0.67 -26.22 -1.35
CA TYR A 55 0.39 -25.98 -2.76
C TYR A 55 -0.96 -26.58 -3.19
N GLN A 56 -1.70 -25.81 -3.98
CA GLN A 56 -2.94 -26.23 -4.65
C GLN A 56 -2.75 -26.09 -6.17
N SER A 57 -3.52 -26.83 -6.96
CA SER A 57 -3.42 -26.80 -8.43
C SER A 57 -3.75 -25.44 -9.05
N THR A 58 -4.40 -24.55 -8.30
CA THR A 58 -4.69 -23.17 -8.71
C THR A 58 -3.54 -22.19 -8.45
N ASP A 59 -2.52 -22.63 -7.72
CA ASP A 59 -1.38 -21.78 -7.37
C ASP A 59 -0.41 -21.67 -8.54
N SER A 60 0.15 -20.47 -8.73
CA SER A 60 1.27 -20.30 -9.65
C SER A 60 2.52 -21.01 -9.11
N VAL A 61 3.23 -21.72 -9.99
CA VAL A 61 4.51 -22.37 -9.68
C VAL A 61 5.56 -21.36 -9.20
N SER A 62 5.46 -20.11 -9.63
CA SER A 62 6.36 -19.03 -9.19
C SER A 62 6.25 -18.70 -7.69
N LEU A 63 5.17 -19.10 -7.02
CA LEU A 63 4.94 -18.87 -5.60
C LEU A 63 5.52 -19.98 -4.71
N ILE A 64 6.06 -21.05 -5.32
CA ILE A 64 6.61 -22.20 -4.57
C ILE A 64 7.90 -21.78 -3.86
N ASP A 65 7.92 -21.99 -2.55
CA ASP A 65 9.14 -21.89 -1.78
C ASP A 65 9.84 -23.25 -1.76
N TRP A 66 10.80 -23.42 -2.66
CA TRP A 66 11.57 -24.65 -2.77
C TRP A 66 12.41 -24.93 -1.52
N ARG A 67 12.87 -23.90 -0.81
CA ARG A 67 13.68 -24.04 0.39
C ARG A 67 12.86 -24.58 1.56
N GLN A 68 11.62 -24.12 1.71
CA GLN A 68 10.70 -24.63 2.71
C GLN A 68 10.19 -26.03 2.32
N SER A 69 9.89 -26.25 1.04
CA SER A 69 9.44 -27.55 0.53
C SER A 69 10.49 -28.65 0.73
N ALA A 70 11.78 -28.35 0.52
CA ALA A 70 12.87 -29.30 0.72
C ALA A 70 13.00 -29.84 2.16
N LYS A 71 12.40 -29.18 3.16
CA LYS A 71 12.41 -29.64 4.55
C LYS A 71 11.35 -30.72 4.84
N SER A 72 10.49 -31.05 3.88
CA SER A 72 9.40 -32.02 4.06
C SER A 72 9.07 -32.75 2.75
N GLN A 73 8.09 -33.67 2.78
CA GLN A 73 7.56 -34.30 1.56
C GLN A 73 6.42 -33.49 0.90
N ARG A 74 6.08 -32.30 1.41
CA ARG A 74 5.01 -31.45 0.90
C ARG A 74 5.56 -30.22 0.20
N VAL A 75 4.87 -29.79 -0.85
CA VAL A 75 5.15 -28.54 -1.56
C VAL A 75 4.44 -27.39 -0.87
N TYR A 76 5.18 -26.34 -0.57
CA TYR A 76 4.68 -25.13 0.09
C TYR A 76 4.78 -23.92 -0.83
N VAL A 77 3.73 -23.11 -0.83
CA VAL A 77 3.73 -21.77 -1.41
C VAL A 77 3.86 -20.74 -0.29
N ARG A 78 4.56 -19.64 -0.58
CA ARG A 78 4.68 -18.50 0.33
C ARG A 78 3.57 -17.49 0.04
N GLU A 79 2.71 -17.23 1.01
CA GLU A 79 1.73 -16.15 0.93
C GLU A 79 2.31 -14.87 1.53
N GLN A 80 2.04 -13.76 0.86
CA GLN A 80 2.41 -12.43 1.31
C GLN A 80 1.18 -11.73 1.93
N GLU A 81 1.43 -10.88 2.92
CA GLU A 81 0.42 -10.04 3.56
C GLU A 81 -0.16 -9.06 2.55
N TRP A 82 -1.45 -8.75 2.67
CA TRP A 82 -2.07 -7.74 1.83
C TRP A 82 -1.68 -6.35 2.33
N GLU A 83 -0.71 -5.74 1.65
CA GLU A 83 -0.33 -4.35 1.92
C GLU A 83 -1.22 -3.45 1.05
N ALA A 84 -2.17 -2.77 1.68
CA ALA A 84 -3.00 -1.77 1.01
C ALA A 84 -2.19 -0.49 0.77
N SER A 85 -1.26 -0.52 -0.21
CA SER A 85 -0.51 0.66 -0.63
C SER A 85 -1.48 1.75 -1.05
N GLN A 86 -1.27 2.97 -0.56
CA GLN A 86 -2.05 4.14 -0.99
C GLN A 86 -1.16 5.03 -1.84
N SER A 87 -1.60 5.25 -3.07
CA SER A 87 -0.95 6.17 -3.99
C SER A 87 -1.76 7.45 -4.08
N VAL A 88 -1.08 8.58 -3.98
CA VAL A 88 -1.66 9.91 -4.18
C VAL A 88 -0.95 10.54 -5.35
N TRP A 89 -1.72 11.02 -6.31
CA TRP A 89 -1.20 11.69 -7.49
C TRP A 89 -1.51 13.19 -7.35
N LEU A 90 -0.46 14.00 -7.42
CA LEU A 90 -0.58 15.46 -7.50
C LEU A 90 -0.17 15.86 -8.91
N TRP A 91 -1.04 16.61 -9.60
CA TRP A 91 -0.74 17.18 -10.90
C TRP A 91 -0.97 18.69 -10.86
N CYS A 92 0.02 19.46 -11.31
CA CYS A 92 -0.10 20.89 -11.49
C CYS A 92 -0.29 21.16 -12.98
N ASP A 93 -1.45 21.68 -13.37
CA ASP A 93 -1.63 22.22 -14.72
C ASP A 93 -0.94 23.59 -14.82
N GLN A 94 -0.13 23.78 -15.87
CA GLN A 94 0.60 25.01 -16.16
C GLN A 94 0.16 25.61 -17.51
N SER A 95 -1.02 25.25 -18.02
CA SER A 95 -1.57 25.87 -19.22
C SER A 95 -1.68 27.40 -19.05
N PRO A 96 -1.42 28.20 -20.11
CA PRO A 96 -1.46 29.67 -20.06
C PRO A 96 -2.82 30.27 -19.66
#